data_AF-A0A086A122-F1
#
_entry.id   AF-A0A086A122-F1
#
_cell.length_a   1.000
_cell.length_b   1.000
_cell.length_c   1.000
_cell.angle_alpha   90.00
_cell.angle_beta   90.00
_cell.angle_gamma   90.00
#
_symmetry.space_group_name_H-M   'P 1'
#
loop_
_entity.id
_entity.type
_entity.pdbx_description
1 polymer ?
#
loop_
_entity_poly.entity_id
_entity_poly.type
_entity_poly.pdbx_seq_one_letter_code
_entity_poly.pdbx_strand_id
1 'polypeptide(L)'
;MEIPQGAVVSPASGAMIDFSQPVKFKVKNGNIYKDYQVTVKAQDPILSFKINGLSATINNSGKTISLTMPEGTNLTALQPVIETGNGVSINPPSGTTLNFTSPVSFTVSNGSLTEVYTAKVTTPVSGPSVAFLGTAATRTGLTNPDEIAASDWLFGKFSGAVYVSVTDVVSGAANLNNIDVIWWHFDSATTLPADAMSQNMISKIKTYLNGGGNILLTSFAAQYVDALGIVPAGKGPNNVFGDFLPNGFIDTGSDWGISFKGYENHPVFDGLQTYESGKANLLEKGTFRLNHTSWWFLPDWGGYVNGAGWRNQTGGNNIASEAWDNTLDGRVAIAEFPGGTANKKCMVICTGAYDWYNETVNGNASQPNSFQDNIKKMTENSLNYLVTH
;
A
#
# COMPACT_ATOMS: atom_id res chain seq x y z
N MET A 1 7.17 -20.38 -38.54
CA MET A 1 6.02 -21.28 -38.39
C MET A 1 6.22 -22.43 -39.35
N GLU A 2 6.15 -23.66 -38.87
CA GLU A 2 6.22 -24.85 -39.72
C GLU A 2 4.80 -25.40 -39.91
N ILE A 3 4.41 -25.64 -41.15
CA ILE A 3 3.11 -26.22 -41.52
C ILE A 3 3.32 -27.41 -42.46
N PRO A 4 2.39 -28.39 -42.50
CA PRO A 4 2.49 -29.53 -43.40
C PRO A 4 2.67 -29.10 -44.86
N GLN A 5 3.42 -29.89 -45.63
CA GLN A 5 3.65 -29.64 -47.04
C GLN A 5 2.31 -29.53 -47.81
N GLY A 6 2.17 -28.48 -48.63
CA GLY A 6 0.96 -28.19 -49.40
C GLY A 6 -0.16 -27.46 -48.64
N ALA A 7 -0.01 -27.24 -47.33
CA ALA A 7 -0.93 -26.43 -46.56
C ALA A 7 -0.64 -24.93 -46.70
N VAL A 8 -1.68 -24.11 -46.53
CA VAL A 8 -1.60 -22.65 -46.40
C VAL A 8 -2.13 -22.24 -45.03
N VAL A 9 -1.56 -21.18 -44.46
CA VAL A 9 -2.01 -20.62 -43.17
C VAL A 9 -2.51 -19.18 -43.36
N SER A 10 -3.58 -18.82 -42.65
CA SER A 10 -4.10 -17.45 -42.57
C SER A 10 -4.28 -17.04 -41.11
N PRO A 11 -3.69 -15.93 -40.63
CA PRO A 11 -2.77 -15.03 -41.35
C PRO A 11 -1.50 -15.72 -41.87
N ALA A 12 -0.95 -15.20 -42.98
CA ALA A 12 0.22 -15.79 -43.63
C ALA A 12 1.49 -15.67 -42.76
N SER A 13 2.40 -16.65 -42.87
CA SER A 13 3.69 -16.59 -42.18
C SER A 13 4.47 -15.35 -42.59
N GLY A 14 5.00 -14.61 -41.61
CA GLY A 14 5.73 -13.35 -41.83
C GLY A 14 4.84 -12.11 -41.93
N ALA A 15 3.51 -12.25 -41.88
CA ALA A 15 2.61 -11.11 -41.73
C ALA A 15 2.84 -10.41 -40.38
N MET A 16 2.72 -9.09 -40.37
CA MET A 16 2.61 -8.33 -39.13
C MET A 16 1.24 -8.60 -38.52
N ILE A 17 1.22 -9.11 -37.29
CA ILE A 17 0.00 -9.54 -36.60
C ILE A 17 -0.03 -8.88 -35.23
N ASP A 18 -1.15 -8.24 -34.90
CA ASP A 18 -1.40 -7.72 -33.56
C ASP A 18 -1.95 -8.84 -32.66
N PHE A 19 -1.28 -9.08 -31.54
CA PHE A 19 -1.67 -10.06 -30.53
C PHE A 19 -2.22 -9.42 -29.24
N SER A 20 -2.64 -8.15 -29.30
CA SER A 20 -3.37 -7.48 -28.21
C SER A 20 -4.63 -8.25 -27.77
N GLN A 21 -5.17 -9.10 -28.65
CA GLN A 21 -6.20 -10.09 -28.38
C GLN A 21 -5.81 -11.45 -29.01
N PRO A 22 -6.38 -12.58 -28.55
CA PRO A 22 -6.12 -13.88 -29.17
C PRO A 22 -6.45 -13.91 -30.66
N VAL A 23 -5.49 -14.31 -31.50
CA VAL A 23 -5.63 -14.35 -32.96
C VAL A 23 -5.93 -15.77 -33.43
N LYS A 24 -6.90 -15.93 -34.32
CA LYS A 24 -7.21 -17.21 -34.95
C LYS A 24 -6.34 -17.42 -36.20
N PHE A 25 -5.59 -18.51 -36.22
CA PHE A 25 -4.87 -19.00 -37.39
C PHE A 25 -5.62 -20.19 -38.00
N LYS A 26 -5.93 -20.12 -39.28
CA LYS A 26 -6.53 -21.21 -40.04
C LYS A 26 -5.46 -21.86 -40.91
N VAL A 27 -5.15 -23.13 -40.65
CA VAL A 27 -4.30 -23.96 -41.53
C VAL A 27 -5.21 -24.76 -42.44
N LYS A 28 -5.03 -24.66 -43.75
CA LYS A 28 -5.88 -25.28 -44.77
C LYS A 28 -5.02 -26.07 -45.76
N ASN A 29 -5.39 -27.31 -46.08
CA ASN A 29 -4.78 -28.11 -47.15
C ASN A 29 -5.93 -28.69 -48.01
N GLY A 30 -6.11 -28.13 -49.21
CA GLY A 30 -7.30 -28.41 -50.03
C GLY A 30 -8.59 -28.00 -49.33
N ASN A 31 -9.53 -28.95 -49.15
CA ASN A 31 -10.83 -28.70 -48.50
C ASN A 31 -10.82 -28.96 -46.99
N ILE A 32 -9.69 -29.41 -46.43
CA ILE A 32 -9.56 -29.70 -45.00
C ILE A 32 -8.89 -28.50 -44.33
N TYR A 33 -9.40 -28.07 -43.18
CA TYR A 33 -8.80 -27.01 -42.39
C TYR A 33 -8.86 -27.28 -40.89
N LYS A 34 -7.98 -26.61 -40.14
CA LYS A 34 -7.99 -26.57 -38.68
C LYS A 34 -7.73 -25.14 -38.20
N ASP A 35 -8.52 -24.69 -37.24
CA ASP A 35 -8.37 -23.39 -36.61
C ASP A 35 -7.58 -23.55 -35.30
N TYR A 36 -6.62 -22.65 -35.11
CA TYR A 36 -5.79 -22.52 -33.93
C TYR A 36 -6.03 -21.14 -33.35
N GLN A 37 -6.18 -21.04 -32.04
CA GLN A 37 -6.16 -19.75 -31.36
C GLN A 37 -4.79 -19.55 -30.74
N VAL A 38 -4.12 -18.47 -31.10
CA VAL A 38 -2.78 -18.13 -30.62
C VAL A 38 -2.89 -16.89 -29.76
N THR A 39 -2.36 -16.97 -28.55
CA THR A 39 -2.24 -15.86 -27.61
C THR A 39 -0.76 -15.66 -27.31
N VAL A 40 -0.28 -14.42 -27.40
CA VAL A 40 1.07 -14.05 -26.99
C VAL A 40 0.96 -13.38 -25.63
N LYS A 41 1.80 -13.77 -24.67
CA LYS A 41 1.93 -13.10 -23.37
C LYS A 41 3.38 -12.63 -23.22
N ALA A 42 3.56 -11.44 -22.66
CA ALA A 42 4.88 -11.00 -22.24
C ALA A 42 5.40 -11.97 -21.19
N GLN A 43 6.63 -12.47 -21.37
CA GLN A 43 7.29 -13.27 -20.35
C GLN A 43 7.82 -12.36 -19.25
N ASP A 44 7.73 -12.81 -18.00
CA ASP A 44 8.39 -12.13 -16.89
C ASP A 44 9.93 -12.28 -17.01
N PRO A 45 10.70 -11.18 -17.04
CA PRO A 45 12.15 -11.25 -17.18
C PRO A 45 12.85 -11.91 -15.98
N ILE A 46 12.36 -11.65 -14.77
CA ILE A 46 12.89 -12.21 -13.52
C ILE A 46 11.81 -13.09 -12.90
N LEU A 47 12.15 -14.37 -12.72
CA LEU A 47 11.25 -15.39 -12.17
C LEU A 47 11.43 -15.57 -10.67
N SER A 48 12.66 -15.41 -10.18
CA SER A 48 13.02 -15.57 -8.77
C SER A 48 14.22 -14.70 -8.44
N PHE A 49 14.22 -14.14 -7.24
CA PHE A 49 15.33 -13.39 -6.66
C PHE A 49 15.40 -13.75 -5.18
N LYS A 50 16.49 -14.37 -4.74
CA LYS A 50 16.67 -14.84 -3.36
C LYS A 50 17.98 -14.38 -2.77
N ILE A 51 18.00 -13.97 -1.51
CA ILE A 51 19.23 -13.76 -0.75
C ILE A 51 19.17 -14.63 0.51
N ASN A 52 20.21 -15.42 0.75
CA ASN A 52 20.30 -16.36 1.88
C ASN A 52 19.05 -17.25 2.04
N GLY A 53 18.46 -17.67 0.92
CA GLY A 53 17.26 -18.52 0.89
C GLY A 53 15.92 -17.79 1.04
N LEU A 54 15.92 -16.49 1.37
CA LEU A 54 14.70 -15.67 1.45
C LEU A 54 14.30 -15.16 0.07
N SER A 55 13.04 -15.37 -0.32
CA SER A 55 12.48 -14.88 -1.58
C SER A 55 12.11 -13.41 -1.50
N ALA A 56 12.55 -12.63 -2.49
CA ALA A 56 12.11 -11.26 -2.68
C ALA A 56 10.74 -11.20 -3.36
N THR A 57 10.02 -10.09 -3.14
CA THR A 57 8.86 -9.70 -3.94
C THR A 57 9.36 -9.05 -5.22
N ILE A 58 8.90 -9.54 -6.38
CA ILE A 58 9.28 -9.02 -7.70
C ILE A 58 8.05 -8.37 -8.33
N ASN A 59 8.17 -7.11 -8.70
CA ASN A 59 7.17 -6.41 -9.49
C ASN A 59 7.72 -6.19 -10.91
N ASN A 60 7.31 -7.05 -11.84
CA ASN A 60 7.78 -7.02 -13.23
C ASN A 60 7.21 -5.83 -14.03
N SER A 61 6.05 -5.28 -13.67
CA SER A 61 5.50 -4.09 -14.34
C SER A 61 6.17 -2.82 -13.83
N GLY A 62 6.33 -2.70 -12.50
CA GLY A 62 6.98 -1.56 -11.84
C GLY A 62 8.51 -1.60 -11.84
N LYS A 63 9.12 -2.67 -12.36
CA LYS A 63 10.59 -2.88 -12.43
C LYS A 63 11.27 -2.76 -11.06
N THR A 64 10.66 -3.32 -10.02
CA THR A 64 11.22 -3.29 -8.66
C THR A 64 11.35 -4.69 -8.07
N ILE A 65 12.35 -4.84 -7.21
CA ILE A 65 12.59 -6.04 -6.40
C ILE A 65 12.75 -5.58 -4.96
N SER A 66 11.99 -6.16 -4.04
CA SER A 66 12.05 -5.80 -2.61
C SER A 66 12.26 -7.02 -1.73
N LEU A 67 13.22 -6.94 -0.82
CA LEU A 67 13.50 -8.00 0.15
C LEU A 67 13.83 -7.41 1.52
N THR A 68 13.22 -7.96 2.57
CA THR A 68 13.61 -7.68 3.94
C THR A 68 14.45 -8.83 4.47
N MET A 69 15.67 -8.53 4.92
CA MET A 69 16.57 -9.46 5.59
C MET A 69 16.35 -9.42 7.11
N PRO A 70 16.74 -10.48 7.85
CA PRO A 70 16.70 -10.45 9.31
C PRO A 70 17.44 -9.25 9.90
N GLU A 71 16.98 -8.75 11.04
CA GLU A 71 17.62 -7.65 11.75
C GLU A 71 19.11 -7.93 11.99
N GLY A 72 19.95 -6.90 11.85
CA GLY A 72 21.40 -7.02 12.00
C GLY A 72 22.14 -7.68 10.84
N THR A 73 21.44 -8.11 9.78
CA THR A 73 22.10 -8.63 8.57
C THR A 73 23.00 -7.55 7.96
N ASN A 74 24.26 -7.89 7.69
CA ASN A 74 25.17 -7.00 6.98
C ASN A 74 24.78 -6.92 5.48
N LEU A 75 24.32 -5.75 5.04
CA LEU A 75 23.91 -5.51 3.65
C LEU A 75 25.08 -5.18 2.70
N THR A 76 26.32 -5.04 3.18
CA THR A 76 27.44 -4.58 2.34
C THR A 76 27.98 -5.64 1.37
N ALA A 77 27.65 -6.92 1.58
CA ALA A 77 28.17 -8.04 0.80
C ALA A 77 27.18 -9.20 0.77
N LEU A 78 26.14 -9.07 -0.06
CA LEU A 78 25.13 -10.12 -0.27
C LEU A 78 25.22 -10.68 -1.69
N GLN A 79 24.90 -11.96 -1.85
CA GLN A 79 24.87 -12.64 -3.14
C GLN A 79 23.44 -13.08 -3.48
N PRO A 80 22.74 -12.39 -4.39
CA PRO A 80 21.42 -12.83 -4.83
C PRO A 80 21.53 -14.03 -5.78
N VAL A 81 20.68 -15.03 -5.55
CA VAL A 81 20.40 -16.12 -6.49
C VAL A 81 19.20 -15.70 -7.32
N ILE A 82 19.45 -15.43 -8.61
CA ILE A 82 18.48 -14.90 -9.54
C ILE A 82 18.20 -15.93 -10.64
N GLU A 83 16.93 -16.19 -10.89
CA GLU A 83 16.44 -17.00 -12.01
C GLU A 83 15.70 -16.08 -12.99
N THR A 84 16.06 -16.15 -14.27
CA THR A 84 15.49 -15.31 -15.32
C THR A 84 14.63 -16.13 -16.29
N GLY A 85 13.76 -15.45 -17.03
CA GLY A 85 12.99 -16.05 -18.12
C GLY A 85 13.90 -16.58 -19.25
N ASN A 86 13.35 -17.46 -20.09
CA ASN A 86 14.12 -18.05 -21.19
C ASN A 86 14.66 -16.96 -22.15
N GLY A 87 15.94 -17.06 -22.52
CA GLY A 87 16.61 -16.07 -23.36
C GLY A 87 16.88 -14.71 -22.70
N VAL A 88 16.54 -14.54 -21.42
CA VAL A 88 16.82 -13.31 -20.66
C VAL A 88 18.18 -13.42 -19.95
N SER A 89 19.03 -12.43 -20.20
CA SER A 89 20.27 -12.19 -19.44
C SER A 89 20.05 -11.08 -18.41
N ILE A 90 20.85 -11.07 -17.34
CA ILE A 90 20.78 -10.08 -16.27
C ILE A 90 22.18 -9.63 -15.85
N ASN A 91 22.34 -8.33 -15.59
CA ASN A 91 23.57 -7.72 -15.09
C ASN A 91 23.26 -6.76 -13.93
N PRO A 92 23.87 -6.89 -12.74
CA PRO A 92 24.87 -7.90 -12.36
C PRO A 92 24.36 -9.35 -12.46
N PRO A 93 25.21 -10.33 -12.81
CA PRO A 93 24.80 -11.72 -12.91
C PRO A 93 24.47 -12.32 -11.54
N SER A 94 23.62 -13.35 -11.55
CA SER A 94 23.30 -14.16 -10.36
C SER A 94 24.58 -14.64 -9.65
N GLY A 95 24.59 -14.55 -8.31
CA GLY A 95 25.73 -14.91 -7.47
C GLY A 95 26.78 -13.82 -7.26
N THR A 96 26.66 -12.66 -7.92
CA THR A 96 27.58 -11.53 -7.70
C THR A 96 27.47 -10.99 -6.27
N THR A 97 28.60 -10.74 -5.61
CA THR A 97 28.61 -10.04 -4.32
C THR A 97 28.33 -8.56 -4.53
N LEU A 98 27.26 -8.05 -3.92
CA LEU A 98 26.77 -6.68 -4.09
C LEU A 98 26.54 -6.01 -2.73
N ASN A 99 26.69 -4.70 -2.70
CA ASN A 99 26.35 -3.86 -1.56
C ASN A 99 24.93 -3.30 -1.73
N PHE A 100 24.03 -3.65 -0.82
CA PHE A 100 22.63 -3.20 -0.78
C PHE A 100 22.36 -2.13 0.30
N THR A 101 23.37 -1.45 0.84
CA THR A 101 23.15 -0.26 1.70
C THR A 101 22.46 0.88 0.95
N SER A 102 22.36 0.79 -0.37
CA SER A 102 21.53 1.62 -1.24
C SER A 102 20.92 0.72 -2.33
N PRO A 103 19.82 1.14 -2.98
CA PRO A 103 19.21 0.36 -4.05
C PRO A 103 20.20 0.01 -5.16
N VAL A 104 20.13 -1.21 -5.67
CA VAL A 104 21.03 -1.73 -6.72
C VAL A 104 20.25 -1.95 -8.01
N SER A 105 20.75 -1.42 -9.12
CA SER A 105 20.12 -1.61 -10.43
C SER A 105 20.57 -2.91 -11.10
N PHE A 106 19.61 -3.64 -11.67
CA PHE A 106 19.81 -4.82 -12.50
C PHE A 106 19.26 -4.56 -13.90
N THR A 107 20.11 -4.61 -14.92
CA THR A 107 19.70 -4.55 -16.31
C THR A 107 19.35 -5.96 -16.79
N VAL A 108 18.10 -6.19 -17.19
CA VAL A 108 17.70 -7.41 -17.89
C VAL A 108 17.70 -7.16 -19.39
N SER A 109 18.10 -8.17 -20.18
CA SER A 109 18.15 -8.04 -21.64
C SER A 109 17.67 -9.32 -22.33
N ASN A 110 16.82 -9.16 -23.34
CA ASN A 110 16.35 -10.23 -24.23
C ASN A 110 16.54 -9.78 -25.68
N GLY A 111 17.63 -10.24 -26.31
CA GLY A 111 18.06 -9.70 -27.60
C GLY A 111 18.44 -8.22 -27.48
N SER A 112 17.80 -7.35 -28.27
CA SER A 112 18.03 -5.90 -28.25
C SER A 112 17.15 -5.13 -27.25
N LEU A 113 16.21 -5.81 -26.58
CA LEU A 113 15.33 -5.18 -25.59
C LEU A 113 16.00 -5.19 -24.23
N THR A 114 16.00 -4.04 -23.54
CA THR A 114 16.62 -3.87 -22.23
C THR A 114 15.66 -3.18 -21.26
N GLU A 115 15.60 -3.65 -20.03
CA GLU A 115 14.86 -3.03 -18.94
C GLU A 115 15.73 -2.94 -17.70
N VAL A 116 15.52 -1.93 -16.85
CA VAL A 116 16.28 -1.76 -15.60
C VAL A 116 15.36 -1.99 -14.42
N TYR A 117 15.72 -2.97 -13.59
CA TYR A 117 15.06 -3.27 -12.33
C TYR A 117 15.83 -2.64 -11.18
N THR A 118 15.12 -2.10 -10.19
CA THR A 118 15.74 -1.56 -8.97
C THR A 118 15.48 -2.49 -7.79
N ALA A 119 16.54 -3.09 -7.24
CA ALA A 119 16.48 -3.95 -6.08
C ALA A 119 16.74 -3.15 -4.79
N LYS A 120 15.77 -3.15 -3.88
CA LYS A 120 15.87 -2.55 -2.54
C LYS A 120 15.85 -3.67 -1.50
N VAL A 121 16.97 -3.83 -0.80
CA VAL A 121 17.09 -4.76 0.32
C VAL A 121 17.20 -3.95 1.60
N THR A 122 16.42 -4.29 2.61
CA THR A 122 16.40 -3.59 3.90
C THR A 122 16.52 -4.57 5.05
N THR A 123 16.91 -4.07 6.22
CA THR A 123 16.71 -4.75 7.50
C THR A 123 15.72 -3.96 8.34
N PRO A 124 14.93 -4.60 9.21
CA PRO A 124 14.17 -3.88 10.22
C PRO A 124 15.09 -3.03 11.11
N VAL A 125 14.54 -1.94 11.65
CA VAL A 125 15.18 -1.08 12.65
C VAL A 125 14.52 -1.28 14.01
N SER A 126 15.27 -1.07 15.08
CA SER A 126 14.71 -0.89 16.42
C SER A 126 13.76 0.31 16.42
N GLY A 127 12.56 0.13 16.95
CA GLY A 127 11.51 1.13 16.96
C GLY A 127 10.30 0.64 17.78
N PRO A 128 9.10 1.21 17.59
CA PRO A 128 7.92 0.75 18.29
C PRO A 128 7.60 -0.72 18.00
N SER A 129 7.12 -1.41 19.03
CA SER A 129 6.44 -2.71 18.91
C SER A 129 5.04 -2.46 18.36
N VAL A 130 4.76 -2.93 17.13
CA VAL A 130 3.52 -2.61 16.42
C VAL A 130 2.74 -3.88 16.13
N ALA A 131 1.51 -3.96 16.63
CA ALA A 131 0.57 -5.00 16.23
C ALA A 131 -0.20 -4.54 14.99
N PHE A 132 0.03 -5.19 13.84
CA PHE A 132 -0.82 -5.06 12.67
C PHE A 132 -2.11 -5.86 12.90
N LEU A 133 -3.22 -5.17 13.12
CA LEU A 133 -4.53 -5.77 13.30
C LEU A 133 -5.12 -6.12 11.93
N GLY A 134 -5.45 -7.39 11.71
CA GLY A 134 -6.05 -7.85 10.45
C GLY A 134 -7.28 -8.73 10.65
N THR A 135 -8.11 -8.83 9.62
CA THR A 135 -9.35 -9.63 9.63
C THR A 135 -9.10 -11.11 9.34
N ALA A 136 -8.00 -11.44 8.64
CA ALA A 136 -7.59 -12.81 8.40
C ALA A 136 -7.01 -13.47 9.66
N ALA A 137 -7.08 -14.80 9.75
CA ALA A 137 -6.52 -15.54 10.88
C ALA A 137 -5.00 -15.41 10.99
N THR A 138 -4.30 -15.27 9.85
CA THR A 138 -2.85 -15.05 9.80
C THR A 138 -2.52 -13.97 8.77
N ARG A 139 -1.34 -13.36 8.89
CA ARG A 139 -0.87 -12.35 7.94
C ARG A 139 -0.82 -12.85 6.49
N THR A 140 -0.39 -14.09 6.28
CA THR A 140 -0.37 -14.70 4.93
C THR A 140 -1.76 -14.99 4.38
N GLY A 141 -2.81 -14.87 5.20
CA GLY A 141 -4.20 -14.99 4.80
C GLY A 141 -4.85 -13.67 4.42
N LEU A 142 -4.15 -12.53 4.49
CA LEU A 142 -4.64 -11.26 3.96
C LEU A 142 -4.83 -11.38 2.43
N THR A 143 -5.90 -10.77 1.92
CA THR A 143 -6.26 -10.85 0.50
C THR A 143 -6.40 -9.49 -0.19
N ASN A 144 -6.66 -8.42 0.57
CA ASN A 144 -6.67 -7.08 0.03
C ASN A 144 -5.22 -6.62 -0.25
N PRO A 145 -4.89 -6.17 -1.48
CA PRO A 145 -3.53 -5.81 -1.85
C PRO A 145 -2.89 -4.68 -1.02
N ASP A 146 -3.67 -3.64 -0.67
CA ASP A 146 -3.21 -2.53 0.18
C ASP A 146 -2.89 -3.00 1.60
N GLU A 147 -3.76 -3.82 2.19
CA GLU A 147 -3.53 -4.43 3.50
C GLU A 147 -2.27 -5.31 3.50
N ILE A 148 -2.03 -6.08 2.43
CA ILE A 148 -0.80 -6.86 2.26
C ILE A 148 0.41 -5.93 2.15
N ALA A 149 0.36 -4.90 1.28
CA ALA A 149 1.47 -3.99 1.05
C ALA A 149 1.84 -3.18 2.29
N ALA A 150 0.85 -2.69 3.04
CA ALA A 150 1.03 -2.01 4.32
C ALA A 150 1.66 -2.94 5.38
N SER A 151 1.16 -4.19 5.48
CA SER A 151 1.70 -5.19 6.39
C SER A 151 3.13 -5.60 6.03
N ASP A 152 3.42 -5.82 4.74
CA ASP A 152 4.75 -6.15 4.23
C ASP A 152 5.75 -5.05 4.54
N TRP A 153 5.36 -3.79 4.36
CA TRP A 153 6.17 -2.67 4.76
C TRP A 153 6.43 -2.64 6.27
N LEU A 154 5.40 -2.85 7.11
CA LEU A 154 5.55 -2.79 8.57
C LEU A 154 6.60 -3.79 9.07
N PHE A 155 6.43 -5.06 8.68
CA PHE A 155 7.34 -6.14 9.08
C PHE A 155 8.70 -6.04 8.40
N GLY A 156 8.77 -5.34 7.27
CA GLY A 156 10.02 -4.94 6.65
C GLY A 156 10.78 -3.88 7.46
N LYS A 157 10.04 -3.03 8.17
CA LYS A 157 10.54 -1.82 8.81
C LYS A 157 10.87 -1.98 10.29
N PHE A 158 9.99 -2.61 11.08
CA PHE A 158 10.15 -2.70 12.54
C PHE A 158 10.29 -4.15 12.99
N SER A 159 11.34 -4.45 13.75
CA SER A 159 11.56 -5.81 14.27
C SER A 159 10.54 -6.21 15.34
N GLY A 160 9.93 -5.23 16.01
CA GLY A 160 8.81 -5.43 16.94
C GLY A 160 7.44 -5.59 16.28
N ALA A 161 7.37 -5.68 14.94
CA ALA A 161 6.11 -5.89 14.24
C ALA A 161 5.55 -7.30 14.50
N VAL A 162 4.29 -7.37 14.93
CA VAL A 162 3.55 -8.62 15.11
C VAL A 162 2.20 -8.54 14.39
N TYR A 163 1.64 -9.70 14.03
CA TYR A 163 0.31 -9.76 13.44
C TYR A 163 -0.67 -10.23 14.51
N VAL A 164 -1.81 -9.56 14.60
CA VAL A 164 -2.90 -9.92 15.50
C VAL A 164 -4.18 -9.99 14.69
N SER A 165 -4.89 -11.12 14.76
CA SER A 165 -6.20 -11.23 14.10
C SER A 165 -7.31 -10.67 14.98
N VAL A 166 -8.37 -10.14 14.35
CA VAL A 166 -9.61 -9.77 15.06
C VAL A 166 -10.15 -10.95 15.87
N THR A 167 -10.10 -12.17 15.32
CA THR A 167 -10.54 -13.39 15.99
C THR A 167 -9.74 -13.68 17.28
N ASP A 168 -8.42 -13.48 17.26
CA ASP A 168 -7.59 -13.69 18.44
C ASP A 168 -7.84 -12.64 19.53
N VAL A 169 -8.10 -11.38 19.14
CA VAL A 169 -8.47 -10.34 20.12
C VAL A 169 -9.82 -10.66 20.76
N VAL A 170 -10.81 -11.03 19.95
CA VAL A 170 -12.16 -11.38 20.43
C VAL A 170 -12.11 -12.60 21.36
N SER A 171 -11.40 -13.66 20.98
CA SER A 171 -11.28 -14.87 21.81
C SER A 171 -10.40 -14.68 23.05
N GLY A 172 -9.60 -13.62 23.09
CA GLY A 172 -8.61 -13.38 24.14
C GLY A 172 -7.30 -14.17 23.96
N ALA A 173 -7.11 -14.81 22.81
CA ALA A 173 -5.86 -15.48 22.44
C ALA A 173 -4.74 -14.48 22.08
N ALA A 174 -5.08 -13.26 21.65
CA ALA A 174 -4.11 -12.24 21.31
C ALA A 174 -3.31 -11.77 22.54
N ASN A 175 -1.99 -11.72 22.42
CA ASN A 175 -1.12 -11.07 23.39
C ASN A 175 -0.87 -9.61 22.97
N LEU A 176 -1.46 -8.67 23.71
CA LEU A 176 -1.26 -7.23 23.51
C LEU A 176 -0.29 -6.61 24.53
N ASN A 177 0.38 -7.43 25.34
CA ASN A 177 1.40 -6.94 26.27
C ASN A 177 2.64 -6.49 25.49
N ASN A 178 3.25 -5.37 25.90
CA ASN A 178 4.43 -4.79 25.25
C ASN A 178 4.22 -4.45 23.76
N ILE A 179 2.97 -4.15 23.38
CA ILE A 179 2.63 -3.54 22.10
C ILE A 179 2.49 -2.04 22.35
N ASP A 180 3.30 -1.25 21.65
CA ASP A 180 3.27 0.21 21.79
C ASP A 180 2.13 0.82 20.97
N VAL A 181 1.90 0.26 19.76
CA VAL A 181 0.88 0.74 18.82
C VAL A 181 0.14 -0.44 18.18
N ILE A 182 -1.18 -0.39 18.17
CA ILE A 182 -1.98 -1.19 17.23
C ILE A 182 -2.12 -0.36 15.96
N TRP A 183 -1.72 -0.90 14.81
CA TRP A 183 -2.06 -0.30 13.51
C TRP A 183 -3.13 -1.14 12.84
N TRP A 184 -4.27 -0.51 12.56
CA TRP A 184 -5.29 -1.09 11.70
C TRP A 184 -5.38 -0.29 10.40
N HIS A 185 -4.89 -0.90 9.32
CA HIS A 185 -5.19 -0.50 7.95
C HIS A 185 -6.30 -1.40 7.44
N PHE A 186 -7.49 -0.84 7.22
CA PHE A 186 -8.63 -1.60 6.69
C PHE A 186 -9.08 -0.95 5.40
N ASP A 187 -8.93 -1.68 4.31
CA ASP A 187 -9.14 -1.16 2.96
C ASP A 187 -10.12 -2.03 2.14
N SER A 188 -10.53 -3.17 2.72
CA SER A 188 -11.38 -4.16 2.04
C SER A 188 -12.84 -3.74 1.82
N ALA A 189 -13.40 -2.82 2.60
CA ALA A 189 -14.80 -2.38 2.49
C ALA A 189 -15.08 -1.06 3.23
N THR A 190 -16.13 -0.34 2.80
CA THR A 190 -16.60 0.85 3.53
C THR A 190 -17.18 0.52 4.91
N THR A 191 -17.81 -0.64 5.08
CA THR A 191 -18.37 -1.08 6.35
C THR A 191 -17.35 -1.89 7.14
N LEU A 192 -17.10 -1.50 8.39
CA LEU A 192 -16.22 -2.26 9.28
C LEU A 192 -16.77 -3.68 9.55
N PRO A 193 -15.93 -4.71 9.67
CA PRO A 193 -16.37 -6.08 9.93
C PRO A 193 -17.17 -6.22 11.22
N ALA A 194 -18.25 -7.01 11.20
CA ALA A 194 -19.13 -7.19 12.36
C ALA A 194 -18.38 -7.67 13.62
N ASP A 195 -17.42 -8.59 13.47
CA ASP A 195 -16.63 -9.10 14.60
C ASP A 195 -15.74 -8.01 15.22
N ALA A 196 -15.20 -7.11 14.39
CA ALA A 196 -14.43 -5.95 14.85
C ALA A 196 -15.31 -4.94 15.61
N MET A 197 -16.60 -4.89 15.29
CA MET A 197 -17.62 -4.06 15.94
C MET A 197 -18.30 -4.74 17.13
N SER A 198 -17.92 -5.98 17.47
CA SER A 198 -18.50 -6.68 18.62
C SER A 198 -18.14 -5.99 19.94
N GLN A 199 -19.03 -6.07 20.94
CA GLN A 199 -18.79 -5.48 22.26
C GLN A 199 -17.51 -6.02 22.91
N ASN A 200 -17.20 -7.30 22.69
CA ASN A 200 -16.00 -7.93 23.24
C ASN A 200 -14.73 -7.35 22.59
N MET A 201 -14.69 -7.22 21.26
CA MET A 201 -13.57 -6.57 20.56
C MET A 201 -13.35 -5.14 21.08
N ILE A 202 -14.41 -4.34 21.08
CA ILE A 202 -14.34 -2.93 21.51
C ILE A 202 -13.84 -2.83 22.96
N SER A 203 -14.32 -3.71 23.85
CA SER A 203 -13.90 -3.72 25.26
C SER A 203 -12.42 -4.08 25.42
N LYS A 204 -11.90 -5.03 24.64
CA LYS A 204 -10.49 -5.43 24.65
C LYS A 204 -9.57 -4.33 24.14
N ILE A 205 -9.94 -3.68 23.03
CA ILE A 205 -9.16 -2.55 22.50
C ILE A 205 -9.19 -1.36 23.45
N LYS A 206 -10.36 -1.04 24.05
CA LYS A 206 -10.45 -0.01 25.10
C LYS A 206 -9.57 -0.32 26.31
N THR A 207 -9.53 -1.59 26.73
CA THR A 207 -8.67 -2.03 27.83
C THR A 207 -7.19 -1.81 27.49
N TYR A 208 -6.77 -2.16 26.27
CA TYR A 208 -5.42 -1.90 25.78
C TYR A 208 -5.07 -0.41 25.76
N LEU A 209 -5.95 0.44 25.23
CA LEU A 209 -5.75 1.89 25.19
C LEU A 209 -5.67 2.51 26.60
N ASN A 210 -6.55 2.09 27.50
CA ASN A 210 -6.54 2.51 28.91
C ASN A 210 -5.28 2.04 29.65
N GLY A 211 -4.68 0.94 29.22
CA GLY A 211 -3.40 0.42 29.72
C GLY A 211 -2.18 1.21 29.22
N GLY A 212 -2.38 2.26 28.42
CA GLY A 212 -1.32 3.13 27.90
C GLY A 212 -1.00 2.90 26.43
N GLY A 213 -1.53 1.84 25.82
CA GLY A 213 -1.35 1.55 24.39
C GLY A 213 -1.91 2.64 23.47
N ASN A 214 -1.40 2.67 22.25
CA ASN A 214 -1.79 3.65 21.23
C ASN A 214 -2.35 2.96 19.99
N ILE A 215 -3.09 3.69 19.15
CA ILE A 215 -3.68 3.15 17.92
C ILE A 215 -3.48 4.08 16.71
N LEU A 216 -3.05 3.52 15.59
CA LEU A 216 -3.07 4.16 14.29
C LEU A 216 -4.20 3.53 13.47
N LEU A 217 -5.12 4.35 12.96
CA LEU A 217 -6.24 3.90 12.14
C LEU A 217 -6.12 4.53 10.75
N THR A 218 -6.13 3.72 9.70
CA THR A 218 -5.93 4.24 8.33
C THR A 218 -6.95 3.66 7.35
N SER A 219 -7.23 4.40 6.27
CA SER A 219 -8.33 4.11 5.35
C SER A 219 -9.67 3.98 6.11
N PHE A 220 -10.50 2.97 5.81
CA PHE A 220 -11.82 2.79 6.43
C PHE A 220 -11.77 2.48 7.93
N ALA A 221 -10.62 2.05 8.46
CA ALA A 221 -10.44 1.82 9.90
C ALA A 221 -10.63 3.11 10.74
N ALA A 222 -10.52 4.29 10.13
CA ALA A 222 -10.75 5.57 10.82
C ALA A 222 -12.17 5.67 11.43
N GLN A 223 -13.16 4.92 10.92
CA GLN A 223 -14.50 4.85 11.52
C GLN A 223 -14.50 4.32 12.96
N TYR A 224 -13.47 3.58 13.34
CA TYR A 224 -13.41 2.91 14.63
C TYR A 224 -13.25 3.87 15.81
N VAL A 225 -12.88 5.13 15.57
CA VAL A 225 -12.80 6.18 16.59
C VAL A 225 -14.11 6.38 17.36
N ASP A 226 -15.27 6.19 16.70
CA ASP A 226 -16.58 6.32 17.34
C ASP A 226 -16.85 5.13 18.28
N ALA A 227 -16.68 3.91 17.77
CA ALA A 227 -16.87 2.68 18.56
C ALA A 227 -15.96 2.62 19.80
N LEU A 228 -14.73 3.11 19.65
CA LEU A 228 -13.73 3.21 20.72
C LEU A 228 -13.97 4.38 21.68
N GLY A 229 -14.94 5.26 21.41
CA GLY A 229 -15.20 6.45 22.22
C GLY A 229 -14.03 7.44 22.23
N ILE A 230 -13.18 7.40 21.20
CA ILE A 230 -12.08 8.35 20.99
C ILE A 230 -12.65 9.72 20.61
N VAL A 231 -13.76 9.72 19.88
CA VAL A 231 -14.63 10.87 19.65
C VAL A 231 -15.97 10.66 20.37
N PRO A 232 -16.74 11.72 20.66
CA PRO A 232 -18.09 11.59 21.16
C PRO A 232 -18.97 10.75 20.22
N ALA A 233 -19.97 10.07 20.79
CA ALA A 233 -20.84 9.17 20.02
C ALA A 233 -21.48 9.88 18.81
N GLY A 234 -21.37 9.26 17.63
CA GLY A 234 -21.89 9.81 16.38
C GLY A 234 -21.03 10.91 15.76
N LYS A 235 -19.83 11.17 16.30
CA LYS A 235 -18.85 12.13 15.76
C LYS A 235 -17.70 11.48 15.00
N GLY A 236 -17.83 10.21 14.61
CA GLY A 236 -16.93 9.56 13.65
C GLY A 236 -16.96 10.21 12.25
N PRO A 237 -16.14 9.71 11.31
CA PRO A 237 -16.15 10.13 9.91
C PRO A 237 -17.57 10.17 9.33
N ASN A 238 -17.91 11.26 8.65
CA ASN A 238 -19.26 11.49 8.10
C ASN A 238 -19.29 11.45 6.56
N ASN A 239 -18.15 11.22 5.93
CA ASN A 239 -18.02 11.10 4.48
C ASN A 239 -17.10 9.93 4.16
N VAL A 240 -17.71 8.77 3.89
CA VAL A 240 -17.06 7.48 3.74
C VAL A 240 -17.46 6.87 2.40
N PHE A 241 -16.49 6.64 1.52
CA PHE A 241 -16.74 6.13 0.17
C PHE A 241 -15.48 5.49 -0.43
N GLY A 242 -15.66 4.78 -1.53
CA GLY A 242 -14.58 4.17 -2.30
C GLY A 242 -15.08 3.69 -3.65
N ASP A 243 -14.26 3.88 -4.68
CA ASP A 243 -14.49 3.46 -6.06
C ASP A 243 -13.99 2.01 -6.27
N PHE A 244 -14.49 1.08 -5.44
CA PHE A 244 -14.12 -0.35 -5.48
C PHE A 244 -14.24 -0.92 -6.91
N LEU A 245 -13.34 -1.86 -7.25
CA LEU A 245 -13.32 -2.49 -8.57
C LEU A 245 -14.72 -3.03 -8.96
N PRO A 246 -15.17 -2.81 -10.22
CA PRO A 246 -14.40 -2.26 -11.34
C PRO A 246 -14.48 -0.72 -11.50
N ASN A 247 -14.98 0.02 -10.49
CA ASN A 247 -15.29 1.45 -10.63
C ASN A 247 -14.09 2.40 -10.46
N GLY A 248 -12.93 1.87 -10.07
CA GLY A 248 -11.70 2.66 -9.97
C GLY A 248 -11.28 3.27 -11.31
N PHE A 249 -10.38 4.24 -11.26
CA PHE A 249 -10.03 5.04 -12.43
C PHE A 249 -8.56 5.47 -12.43
N ILE A 250 -8.09 5.92 -13.59
CA ILE A 250 -6.80 6.62 -13.74
C ILE A 250 -7.08 8.11 -13.89
N ASP A 251 -6.57 8.91 -12.97
CA ASP A 251 -6.53 10.37 -13.14
C ASP A 251 -5.22 10.74 -13.84
N THR A 252 -5.30 11.23 -15.07
CA THR A 252 -4.14 11.67 -15.85
C THR A 252 -3.80 13.14 -15.65
N GLY A 253 -4.68 13.90 -14.97
CA GLY A 253 -4.60 15.35 -14.84
C GLY A 253 -3.93 15.83 -13.56
N SER A 254 -4.07 15.08 -12.46
CA SER A 254 -3.67 15.57 -11.13
C SER A 254 -2.95 14.54 -10.27
N ASP A 255 -1.84 14.97 -9.67
CA ASP A 255 -1.28 14.31 -8.48
C ASP A 255 -2.20 14.62 -7.29
N TRP A 256 -2.44 13.65 -6.42
CA TRP A 256 -3.21 13.82 -5.20
C TRP A 256 -2.31 13.85 -3.99
N GLY A 257 -2.70 14.65 -3.01
CA GLY A 257 -1.88 14.94 -1.85
C GLY A 257 -2.62 15.65 -0.75
N ILE A 258 -1.85 16.12 0.21
CA ILE A 258 -2.33 16.78 1.41
C ILE A 258 -1.80 18.19 1.54
N SER A 259 -2.60 19.03 2.20
CA SER A 259 -2.19 20.31 2.76
C SER A 259 -2.11 20.14 4.28
N PHE A 260 -0.96 20.45 4.85
CA PHE A 260 -0.69 20.52 6.29
C PHE A 260 -0.16 21.90 6.67
N LYS A 261 -0.65 22.94 5.99
CA LYS A 261 -0.28 24.33 6.28
C LYS A 261 -0.63 24.70 7.73
N GLY A 262 0.31 25.37 8.40
CA GLY A 262 0.23 25.65 9.84
C GLY A 262 0.72 24.51 10.74
N TYR A 263 1.07 23.36 10.16
CA TYR A 263 1.63 22.19 10.85
C TYR A 263 2.94 21.71 10.23
N GLU A 264 3.68 22.58 9.54
CA GLU A 264 4.89 22.22 8.78
C GLU A 264 5.98 21.56 9.64
N ASN A 265 6.03 21.91 10.93
CA ASN A 265 6.99 21.36 11.89
C ASN A 265 6.45 20.16 12.68
N HIS A 266 5.25 19.66 12.35
CA HIS A 266 4.66 18.53 13.05
C HIS A 266 5.44 17.24 12.72
N PRO A 267 5.82 16.41 13.72
CA PRO A 267 6.70 15.24 13.49
C PRO A 267 6.19 14.27 12.41
N VAL A 268 4.87 14.14 12.26
CA VAL A 268 4.23 13.31 11.21
C VAL A 268 4.69 13.70 9.80
N PHE A 269 4.95 14.99 9.55
CA PHE A 269 5.31 15.50 8.22
C PHE A 269 6.82 15.66 8.03
N ASP A 270 7.63 15.31 9.02
CA ASP A 270 9.09 15.45 8.93
C ASP A 270 9.67 14.56 7.82
N GLY A 271 10.51 15.14 6.97
CA GLY A 271 11.16 14.46 5.86
C GLY A 271 10.25 14.05 4.69
N LEU A 272 9.01 14.54 4.63
CA LEU A 272 8.18 14.35 3.43
C LEU A 272 8.75 15.16 2.25
N GLN A 273 8.68 14.58 1.06
CA GLN A 273 8.93 15.29 -0.19
C GLN A 273 7.78 16.25 -0.46
N THR A 274 8.07 17.55 -0.39
CA THR A 274 7.09 18.61 -0.59
C THR A 274 7.31 19.30 -1.92
N TYR A 275 6.21 19.66 -2.60
CA TYR A 275 6.26 20.50 -3.82
C TYR A 275 6.00 21.98 -3.50
N GLU A 276 5.48 22.25 -2.30
CA GLU A 276 5.26 23.57 -1.72
C GLU A 276 5.36 23.43 -0.20
N SER A 277 5.79 24.48 0.52
CA SER A 277 5.78 24.47 1.99
C SER A 277 4.39 24.10 2.53
N GLY A 278 4.34 23.08 3.39
CA GLY A 278 3.09 22.57 3.95
C GLY A 278 2.25 21.71 2.99
N LYS A 279 2.81 21.23 1.87
CA LYS A 279 2.09 20.37 0.92
C LYS A 279 2.95 19.24 0.38
N ALA A 280 2.39 18.04 0.35
CA ALA A 280 3.04 16.84 -0.18
C ALA A 280 2.05 16.03 -1.02
N ASN A 281 2.54 15.48 -2.12
CA ASN A 281 1.80 14.48 -2.91
C ASN A 281 1.97 13.10 -2.28
N LEU A 282 0.92 12.28 -2.38
CA LEU A 282 0.89 10.90 -1.92
C LEU A 282 0.57 9.92 -3.05
N LEU A 283 -0.11 10.38 -4.10
CA LEU A 283 -0.56 9.54 -5.21
C LEU A 283 -0.37 10.25 -6.55
N GLU A 284 0.45 9.69 -7.42
CA GLU A 284 0.84 10.31 -8.69
C GLU A 284 -0.27 10.23 -9.75
N LYS A 285 -0.36 11.22 -10.64
CA LYS A 285 -1.18 11.11 -11.86
C LYS A 285 -0.74 9.92 -12.71
N GLY A 286 -1.68 9.30 -13.39
CA GLY A 286 -1.44 8.10 -14.20
C GLY A 286 -1.48 6.79 -13.40
N THR A 287 -1.54 6.85 -12.07
CA THR A 287 -1.81 5.67 -11.23
C THR A 287 -3.29 5.32 -11.27
N PHE A 288 -3.61 4.04 -11.12
CA PHE A 288 -4.94 3.57 -10.81
C PHE A 288 -5.28 3.93 -9.37
N ARG A 289 -6.57 4.12 -9.11
CA ARG A 289 -7.08 4.64 -7.84
C ARG A 289 -8.43 4.02 -7.54
N LEU A 290 -8.60 3.63 -6.28
CA LEU A 290 -9.90 3.29 -5.71
C LEU A 290 -10.45 4.37 -4.79
N ASN A 291 -9.66 5.40 -4.46
CA ASN A 291 -10.15 6.59 -3.74
C ASN A 291 -10.82 6.28 -2.38
N HIS A 292 -10.29 5.30 -1.67
CA HIS A 292 -10.82 4.82 -0.39
C HIS A 292 -10.67 5.87 0.72
N THR A 293 -11.80 6.40 1.17
CA THR A 293 -11.84 7.59 2.01
C THR A 293 -12.76 7.39 3.20
N SER A 294 -12.31 7.84 4.37
CA SER A 294 -13.12 7.81 5.60
C SER A 294 -12.82 9.02 6.50
N TRP A 295 -13.12 10.20 5.97
CA TRP A 295 -12.79 11.48 6.60
C TRP A 295 -14.05 12.22 7.11
N TRP A 296 -13.82 13.43 7.64
CA TRP A 296 -14.89 14.36 7.95
C TRP A 296 -15.00 15.42 6.85
N PHE A 297 -16.20 15.59 6.31
CA PHE A 297 -16.63 16.77 5.55
C PHE A 297 -17.18 17.80 6.53
N LEU A 298 -16.55 18.98 6.59
CA LEU A 298 -16.82 19.97 7.65
C LEU A 298 -17.87 21.05 7.30
N PRO A 299 -17.90 21.62 6.07
CA PRO A 299 -18.73 22.79 5.79
C PRO A 299 -20.22 22.58 6.08
N ASP A 300 -20.79 21.49 5.57
CA ASP A 300 -22.24 21.28 5.59
C ASP A 300 -22.69 20.04 6.36
N TRP A 301 -21.79 19.10 6.68
CA TRP A 301 -22.16 17.81 7.28
C TRP A 301 -21.71 17.72 8.74
N GLY A 302 -22.50 17.05 9.57
CA GLY A 302 -22.19 16.82 10.99
C GLY A 302 -22.22 18.05 11.90
N GLY A 303 -22.51 19.24 11.37
CA GLY A 303 -22.62 20.50 12.11
C GLY A 303 -21.27 21.11 12.51
N TYR A 304 -20.18 20.74 11.84
CA TYR A 304 -18.84 21.20 12.19
C TYR A 304 -18.54 22.63 11.72
N VAL A 305 -19.09 23.03 10.56
CA VAL A 305 -18.88 24.33 9.90
C VAL A 305 -17.45 24.50 9.36
N ASN A 306 -16.43 24.23 10.18
CA ASN A 306 -15.02 24.38 9.83
C ASN A 306 -14.12 23.53 10.78
N GLY A 307 -12.80 23.64 10.64
CA GLY A 307 -11.84 22.90 11.47
C GLY A 307 -11.97 23.22 12.96
N ALA A 308 -12.21 24.48 13.33
CA ALA A 308 -12.37 24.86 14.73
C ALA A 308 -13.62 24.25 15.35
N GLY A 309 -14.76 24.27 14.64
CA GLY A 309 -15.98 23.64 15.10
C GLY A 309 -15.88 22.11 15.16
N TRP A 310 -15.10 21.50 14.26
CA TRP A 310 -14.74 20.08 14.36
C TRP A 310 -13.96 19.77 15.63
N ARG A 311 -12.85 20.48 15.90
CA ARG A 311 -12.03 20.27 17.11
C ARG A 311 -12.84 20.41 18.40
N ASN A 312 -13.73 21.40 18.47
CA ASN A 312 -14.60 21.61 19.63
C ASN A 312 -15.60 20.45 19.85
N GLN A 313 -16.06 19.81 18.78
CA GLN A 313 -17.07 18.76 18.85
C GLN A 313 -16.49 17.35 18.96
N THR A 314 -15.26 17.13 18.52
CA THR A 314 -14.61 15.81 18.53
C THR A 314 -13.55 15.68 19.63
N GLY A 315 -13.00 16.80 20.12
CA GLY A 315 -11.85 16.79 21.02
C GLY A 315 -10.53 16.41 20.32
N GLY A 316 -10.53 16.27 18.99
CA GLY A 316 -9.33 15.99 18.20
C GLY A 316 -8.59 17.25 17.75
N ASN A 317 -7.48 17.05 17.05
CA ASN A 317 -6.79 18.10 16.31
C ASN A 317 -6.56 17.66 14.85
N ASN A 318 -7.15 18.38 13.89
CA ASN A 318 -6.93 18.11 12.47
C ASN A 318 -5.66 18.82 12.00
N ILE A 319 -4.74 18.04 11.43
CA ILE A 319 -3.37 18.48 11.09
C ILE A 319 -3.10 18.44 9.59
N ALA A 320 -3.98 17.81 8.80
CA ALA A 320 -3.97 17.92 7.35
C ALA A 320 -5.37 17.77 6.72
N SER A 321 -5.50 18.31 5.53
CA SER A 321 -6.68 18.26 4.65
C SER A 321 -6.23 17.96 3.21
N GLU A 322 -7.16 17.99 2.27
CA GLU A 322 -6.84 17.88 0.84
C GLU A 322 -5.88 18.98 0.39
N ALA A 323 -5.05 18.72 -0.63
CA ALA A 323 -4.01 19.62 -1.12
C ALA A 323 -4.45 21.06 -1.43
N TRP A 324 -5.73 21.28 -1.78
CA TRP A 324 -6.28 22.60 -2.07
C TRP A 324 -6.66 23.40 -0.80
N ASP A 325 -6.86 22.72 0.34
CA ASP A 325 -7.39 23.31 1.57
C ASP A 325 -6.27 23.73 2.53
N ASN A 326 -5.78 24.96 2.37
CA ASN A 326 -4.76 25.54 3.24
C ASN A 326 -5.26 25.92 4.64
N THR A 327 -6.59 26.02 4.82
CA THR A 327 -7.22 26.42 6.07
C THR A 327 -7.59 25.24 6.97
N LEU A 328 -7.57 24.02 6.42
CA LEU A 328 -8.02 22.79 7.06
C LEU A 328 -9.47 22.86 7.52
N ASP A 329 -10.30 23.52 6.72
CA ASP A 329 -11.72 23.78 7.00
C ASP A 329 -12.66 22.99 6.08
N GLY A 330 -12.13 22.31 5.07
CA GLY A 330 -12.89 21.50 4.11
C GLY A 330 -12.97 20.03 4.51
N ARG A 331 -11.82 19.41 4.81
CA ARG A 331 -11.71 17.99 5.23
C ARG A 331 -10.83 17.82 6.45
N VAL A 332 -11.04 16.70 7.14
CA VAL A 332 -10.07 16.16 8.10
C VAL A 332 -9.47 14.89 7.53
N ALA A 333 -8.39 15.04 6.77
CA ALA A 333 -7.68 13.92 6.14
C ALA A 333 -6.73 13.21 7.13
N ILE A 334 -6.13 13.99 8.04
CA ILE A 334 -5.24 13.49 9.10
C ILE A 334 -5.58 14.22 10.40
N ALA A 335 -5.75 13.45 11.48
CA ALA A 335 -6.00 14.00 12.80
C ALA A 335 -5.38 13.14 13.91
N GLU A 336 -5.20 13.77 15.06
CA GLU A 336 -4.72 13.15 16.29
C GLU A 336 -5.72 13.34 17.43
N PHE A 337 -5.70 12.41 18.38
CA PHE A 337 -6.58 12.42 19.55
C PHE A 337 -5.84 11.96 20.82
N PRO A 338 -6.08 12.62 21.97
CA PRO A 338 -6.82 13.88 22.10
C PRO A 338 -6.01 15.08 21.58
N GLY A 339 -6.71 16.12 21.11
CA GLY A 339 -6.11 17.39 20.70
C GLY A 339 -5.53 18.15 21.90
N GLY A 340 -4.44 18.89 21.69
CA GLY A 340 -3.90 19.86 22.66
C GLY A 340 -3.22 19.28 23.92
N THR A 341 -3.12 17.97 24.09
CA THR A 341 -2.30 17.33 25.13
C THR A 341 -1.03 16.73 24.55
N ALA A 342 -0.03 16.44 25.39
CA ALA A 342 1.18 15.72 24.96
C ALA A 342 0.82 14.28 24.56
N ASN A 343 0.19 13.53 25.47
CA ASN A 343 -0.12 12.10 25.37
C ASN A 343 -1.19 11.77 24.31
N LYS A 344 -0.75 11.54 23.06
CA LYS A 344 -1.64 11.07 22.00
C LYS A 344 -1.96 9.60 22.21
N LYS A 345 -3.17 9.21 21.83
CA LYS A 345 -3.65 7.82 21.91
C LYS A 345 -4.12 7.29 20.59
N CYS A 346 -4.56 8.17 19.69
CA CYS A 346 -5.01 7.79 18.37
C CYS A 346 -4.52 8.76 17.31
N MET A 347 -4.15 8.24 16.15
CA MET A 347 -3.98 9.01 14.93
C MET A 347 -4.80 8.37 13.81
N VAL A 348 -5.37 9.21 12.93
CA VAL A 348 -6.08 8.77 11.74
C VAL A 348 -5.41 9.32 10.47
N ILE A 349 -5.32 8.50 9.42
CA ILE A 349 -4.94 8.92 8.06
C ILE A 349 -5.98 8.32 7.10
N CYS A 350 -6.86 9.16 6.54
CA CYS A 350 -8.08 8.68 5.89
C CYS A 350 -8.40 9.36 4.55
N THR A 351 -7.38 9.95 3.91
CA THR A 351 -7.48 10.46 2.54
C THR A 351 -7.37 9.32 1.52
N GLY A 352 -8.17 9.38 0.45
CA GLY A 352 -8.07 8.47 -0.70
C GLY A 352 -6.75 8.52 -1.46
N ALA A 353 -5.84 9.45 -1.13
CA ALA A 353 -4.48 9.47 -1.65
C ALA A 353 -3.51 8.56 -0.85
N TYR A 354 -3.93 8.01 0.29
CA TYR A 354 -3.14 7.11 1.13
C TYR A 354 -3.31 5.66 0.64
N ASP A 355 -2.66 5.38 -0.49
CA ASP A 355 -2.80 4.17 -1.29
C ASP A 355 -1.50 3.35 -1.24
N TRP A 356 -1.57 2.11 -0.77
CA TRP A 356 -0.41 1.25 -0.54
C TRP A 356 -0.05 0.39 -1.75
N TYR A 357 -0.99 0.20 -2.67
CA TYR A 357 -0.86 -0.76 -3.75
C TYR A 357 -1.38 -0.22 -5.09
N ASN A 358 -0.49 -0.20 -6.07
CA ASN A 358 -0.86 0.13 -7.44
C ASN A 358 -1.65 -1.01 -8.11
N GLU A 359 -2.96 -0.82 -8.32
CA GLU A 359 -3.81 -1.82 -8.96
C GLU A 359 -3.61 -1.94 -10.47
N THR A 360 -4.14 -3.05 -11.01
CA THR A 360 -4.10 -3.34 -12.44
C THR A 360 -5.40 -2.93 -13.14
N VAL A 361 -5.28 -2.35 -14.33
CA VAL A 361 -6.37 -2.12 -15.28
C VAL A 361 -6.41 -3.23 -16.30
N ASN A 362 -7.49 -4.02 -16.31
CA ASN A 362 -7.67 -5.13 -17.27
C ASN A 362 -6.48 -6.12 -17.28
N GLY A 363 -5.82 -6.32 -16.14
CA GLY A 363 -4.65 -7.19 -16.00
C GLY A 363 -3.31 -6.54 -16.34
N ASN A 364 -3.27 -5.27 -16.77
CA ASN A 364 -2.04 -4.49 -16.93
C ASN A 364 -1.87 -3.53 -15.76
N ALA A 365 -0.68 -3.44 -15.18
CA ALA A 365 -0.44 -2.44 -14.14
C ALA A 365 -0.55 -1.02 -14.70
N SER A 366 -1.10 -0.11 -13.90
CA SER A 366 -1.01 1.32 -14.20
C SER A 366 0.40 1.87 -13.93
N GLN A 367 0.62 3.17 -14.15
CA GLN A 367 1.90 3.80 -13.82
C GLN A 367 2.21 3.58 -12.32
N PRO A 368 3.47 3.26 -11.95
CA PRO A 368 3.87 3.22 -10.54
C PRO A 368 3.69 4.59 -9.86
N ASN A 369 3.29 4.57 -8.59
CA ASN A 369 3.22 5.79 -7.77
C ASN A 369 4.62 6.20 -7.28
N SER A 370 5.19 7.29 -7.80
CA SER A 370 6.49 7.79 -7.33
C SER A 370 6.44 8.39 -5.91
N PHE A 371 5.25 8.71 -5.39
CA PHE A 371 5.07 9.29 -4.05
C PHE A 371 4.89 8.26 -2.93
N GLN A 372 5.06 6.96 -3.22
CA GLN A 372 4.93 5.90 -2.21
C GLN A 372 5.84 6.10 -0.99
N ASP A 373 7.00 6.72 -1.18
CA ASP A 373 7.92 6.99 -0.08
C ASP A 373 7.37 8.05 0.90
N ASN A 374 6.52 8.98 0.46
CA ASN A 374 5.81 9.87 1.37
C ASN A 374 4.79 9.12 2.22
N ILE A 375 4.05 8.17 1.65
CA ILE A 375 3.11 7.32 2.39
C ILE A 375 3.84 6.53 3.48
N LYS A 376 4.95 5.87 3.10
CA LYS A 376 5.79 5.11 4.04
C LYS A 376 6.38 5.99 5.13
N LYS A 377 6.93 7.15 4.77
CA LYS A 377 7.56 8.07 5.72
C LYS A 377 6.54 8.67 6.69
N MET A 378 5.38 9.09 6.18
CA MET A 378 4.29 9.60 7.02
C MET A 378 3.81 8.53 8.01
N THR A 379 3.66 7.28 7.56
CA THR A 379 3.25 6.16 8.41
C THR A 379 4.30 5.85 9.49
N GLU A 380 5.57 5.81 9.11
CA GLU A 380 6.69 5.66 10.06
C GLU A 380 6.66 6.77 11.11
N ASN A 381 6.52 8.02 10.68
CA ASN A 381 6.46 9.15 11.58
C ASN A 381 5.25 9.07 12.52
N SER A 382 4.07 8.69 12.01
CA SER A 382 2.86 8.50 12.82
C SER A 382 3.03 7.41 13.88
N LEU A 383 3.63 6.27 13.53
CA LEU A 383 3.90 5.18 14.47
C LEU A 383 4.87 5.61 15.57
N ASN A 384 5.96 6.31 15.21
CA ASN A 384 6.93 6.82 16.20
C ASN A 384 6.34 7.96 17.05
N TYR A 385 5.53 8.82 16.44
CA TYR A 385 4.89 9.95 17.10
C TYR A 385 3.98 9.47 18.24
N LEU A 386 3.14 8.46 18.00
CA LEU A 386 2.24 7.89 19.01
C LEU A 386 2.96 7.28 20.22
N VAL A 387 4.25 6.95 20.12
CA VAL A 387 5.03 6.39 21.23
C VAL A 387 5.84 7.45 21.98
N THR A 388 6.12 8.58 21.32
CA THR A 388 6.99 9.64 21.86
C THR A 388 6.23 10.86 22.35
N HIS A 389 4.96 11.01 21.97
CA HIS A 389 4.09 12.12 22.32
C HIS A 389 2.82 11.57 22.92
#